data_AF-V6F523-F1
#
_entry.id   AF-V6F523-F1
#
_cell.length_a   1.000
_cell.length_b   1.000
_cell.length_c   1.000
_cell.angle_alpha   90.00
_cell.angle_beta   90.00
_cell.angle_gamma   90.00
#
_symmetry.space_group_name_H-M   'P 1'
#
loop_
_entity.id
_entity.type
_entity.pdbx_description
1 polymer ?
#
loop_
_entity_poly.entity_id
_entity_poly.type
_entity_poly.pdbx_seq_one_letter_code
_entity_poly.pdbx_strand_id
1 'polypeptide(L)'
;MNLSELKFGAEKRPVPHWRSSPTEKMRAAVLAAIQNQRVLLEAERTGTAPNLTKTVKTMGEDGSVITSVVAKNPRKWFWKNPAGQYLIEMLFAGHPVLINGKQSTILAGDADGVERVLNVLADAVTKGELDTQLASAAANRKKAGRKSA
;
A
#
# COMPACT_ATOMS: atom_id res chain seq x y z
N MET A 1 23.14 47.00 4.72
CA MET A 1 23.23 45.55 4.44
C MET A 1 23.25 45.36 2.94
N ASN A 2 24.36 44.90 2.41
CA ASN A 2 24.54 44.63 0.98
C ASN A 2 24.50 43.12 0.71
N LEU A 3 24.15 42.73 -0.52
CA LEU A 3 24.04 41.32 -0.94
C LEU A 3 25.30 40.50 -0.64
N SER A 4 26.47 41.15 -0.67
CA SER A 4 27.79 40.57 -0.37
C SER A 4 28.02 40.21 1.11
N GLU A 5 27.18 40.70 2.03
CA GLU A 5 27.31 40.46 3.47
C GLU A 5 26.46 39.25 3.93
N LEU A 6 25.71 38.64 3.01
CA LEU A 6 24.87 37.48 3.32
C LEU A 6 25.68 36.17 3.30
N LYS A 7 25.40 35.30 4.27
CA LYS A 7 25.94 33.93 4.32
C LYS A 7 24.98 32.97 3.64
N PHE A 8 25.44 32.31 2.58
CA PHE A 8 24.67 31.30 1.86
C PHE A 8 24.95 29.91 2.44
N GLY A 9 23.88 29.15 2.72
CA GLY A 9 23.96 27.76 3.17
C GLY A 9 23.48 26.78 2.10
N ALA A 10 23.93 25.52 2.17
CA ALA A 10 23.51 24.44 1.27
C ALA A 10 22.22 23.72 1.72
N GLU A 11 21.58 24.22 2.78
CA GLU A 11 20.38 23.61 3.35
C GLU A 11 19.22 23.68 2.37
N LYS A 12 18.57 22.53 2.14
CA LYS A 12 17.37 22.45 1.32
C LYS A 12 16.16 22.65 2.23
N ARG A 13 15.17 23.40 1.74
CA ARG A 13 13.86 23.49 2.41
C ARG A 13 13.33 22.07 2.64
N PRO A 14 12.77 21.76 3.81
CA PRO A 14 12.14 20.46 4.04
C PRO A 14 11.05 20.29 2.98
N VAL A 15 11.05 19.14 2.31
CA VAL A 15 10.02 18.80 1.33
C VAL A 15 8.74 18.57 2.12
N PRO A 16 7.68 19.40 1.92
CA PRO A 16 6.44 19.18 2.64
C PRO A 16 5.87 17.80 2.29
N HIS A 17 5.16 17.15 3.22
CA HIS A 17 4.63 15.79 3.02
C HIS A 17 3.77 15.64 1.74
N TRP A 18 3.14 16.72 1.26
CA TRP A 18 2.37 16.77 0.01
C TRP A 18 3.23 16.82 -1.27
N ARG A 19 4.52 17.16 -1.16
CA ARG A 19 5.55 17.02 -2.21
C ARG A 19 6.42 15.77 -2.05
N SER A 20 5.93 14.77 -1.32
CA SER A 20 6.61 13.47 -1.17
C SER A 20 7.07 12.89 -2.50
N SER A 21 8.25 12.26 -2.49
CA SER A 21 8.81 11.62 -3.68
C SER A 21 7.88 10.50 -4.18
N PRO A 22 7.90 10.14 -5.48
CA PRO A 22 7.11 9.02 -5.98
C PRO A 22 7.34 7.72 -5.21
N THR A 23 8.57 7.50 -4.76
CA THR A 23 8.97 6.36 -3.93
C THR A 23 8.33 6.40 -2.55
N GLU A 24 8.35 7.54 -1.86
CA GLU A 24 7.68 7.71 -0.56
C GLU A 24 6.17 7.48 -0.67
N LYS A 25 5.54 8.00 -1.74
CA LYS A 25 4.11 7.77 -2.00
C LYS A 25 3.79 6.30 -2.19
N MET A 26 4.67 5.58 -2.89
CA MET A 26 4.57 4.15 -3.12
C MET A 26 4.69 3.37 -1.81
N ARG A 27 5.70 3.67 -0.98
CA ARG A 27 5.87 3.07 0.35
C ARG A 27 4.64 3.33 1.23
N ALA A 28 4.17 4.58 1.31
CA ALA A 28 2.99 4.95 2.08
C ALA A 28 1.73 4.19 1.65
N ALA A 29 1.54 4.01 0.33
CA ALA A 29 0.42 3.24 -0.20
C ALA A 29 0.47 1.76 0.20
N VAL A 30 1.66 1.14 0.16
CA VAL A 30 1.84 -0.25 0.58
C VAL A 30 1.64 -0.40 2.09
N LEU A 31 2.18 0.50 2.90
CA LEU A 31 1.98 0.50 4.36
C LEU A 31 0.50 0.64 4.72
N ALA A 32 -0.23 1.56 4.07
CA ALA A 32 -1.66 1.69 4.24
C ALA A 32 -2.42 0.42 3.82
N ALA A 33 -1.97 -0.26 2.75
CA ALA A 33 -2.54 -1.52 2.32
C ALA A 33 -2.31 -2.65 3.33
N ILE A 34 -1.10 -2.76 3.90
CA ILE A 34 -0.75 -3.69 4.98
C ILE A 34 -1.66 -3.48 6.19
N GLN A 35 -1.90 -2.23 6.60
CA GLN A 35 -2.81 -1.94 7.71
C GLN A 35 -4.24 -2.43 7.44
N ASN A 36 -4.74 -2.27 6.20
CA ASN A 36 -6.05 -2.83 5.85
C ASN A 36 -6.05 -4.37 5.96
N GLN A 37 -4.96 -5.05 5.60
CA GLN A 37 -4.87 -6.51 5.72
C GLN A 37 -4.89 -6.98 7.17
N ARG A 38 -4.30 -6.22 8.10
CA ARG A 38 -4.39 -6.53 9.54
C ARG A 38 -5.83 -6.46 10.03
N VAL A 39 -6.59 -5.44 9.63
CA VAL A 39 -8.02 -5.33 9.96
C VAL A 39 -8.81 -6.50 9.37
N LEU A 40 -8.50 -6.92 8.14
CA LEU A 40 -9.13 -8.10 7.53
C LEU A 40 -8.76 -9.40 8.26
N LEU A 41 -7.53 -9.55 8.72
CA LEU A 41 -7.07 -10.72 9.47
C LEU A 41 -7.78 -10.81 10.83
N GLU A 42 -7.91 -9.67 11.52
CA GLU A 42 -8.60 -9.60 12.80
C GLU A 42 -10.11 -9.85 12.67
N ALA A 43 -10.73 -9.34 11.59
CA ALA A 43 -12.10 -9.66 11.24
C ALA A 43 -12.29 -11.17 10.99
N GLU A 44 -11.34 -11.83 10.31
CA GLU A 44 -11.38 -13.29 10.09
C GLU A 44 -11.17 -14.08 11.39
N ARG A 45 -10.31 -13.60 12.31
CA ARG A 45 -10.10 -14.22 13.64
C ARG A 45 -11.34 -14.14 14.53
N THR A 46 -12.00 -12.98 14.53
CA THR A 46 -13.16 -12.70 15.40
C THR A 46 -14.49 -13.11 14.78
N GLY A 47 -14.52 -13.45 13.49
CA GLY A 47 -15.74 -13.73 12.75
C GLY A 47 -16.62 -12.50 12.51
N THR A 48 -16.06 -11.30 12.62
CA THR A 48 -16.79 -10.02 12.48
C THR A 48 -16.60 -9.41 11.08
N ALA A 49 -17.47 -8.47 10.71
CA ALA A 49 -17.32 -7.74 9.46
C ALA A 49 -16.20 -6.69 9.57
N PRO A 50 -15.31 -6.55 8.58
CA PRO A 50 -14.22 -5.58 8.63
C PRO A 50 -14.76 -4.14 8.60
N ASN A 51 -14.45 -3.36 9.64
CA ASN A 51 -14.86 -1.97 9.75
C ASN A 51 -13.88 -1.03 9.03
N LEU A 52 -13.76 -1.20 7.72
CA LEU A 52 -12.96 -0.33 6.86
C LEU A 52 -13.89 0.61 6.10
N THR A 53 -13.59 1.91 6.16
CA THR A 53 -14.39 2.94 5.47
C THR A 53 -13.51 3.80 4.54
N LYS A 54 -14.14 4.44 3.56
CA LYS A 54 -13.53 5.45 2.71
C LYS A 54 -14.49 6.62 2.52
N THR A 55 -13.94 7.82 2.46
CA THR A 55 -14.71 9.03 2.13
C THR A 55 -14.82 9.15 0.61
N VAL A 56 -16.04 9.33 0.11
CA VAL A 56 -16.33 9.55 -1.31
C VAL A 56 -17.02 10.89 -1.44
N LYS A 57 -16.65 11.64 -2.48
CA LYS A 57 -17.37 12.85 -2.88
C LYS A 57 -18.27 12.49 -4.04
N THR A 58 -19.57 12.69 -3.88
CA THR A 58 -20.59 12.40 -4.89
C THR A 58 -21.34 13.69 -5.19
N MET A 59 -21.68 13.91 -6.46
CA MET A 59 -22.53 15.02 -6.84
C MET A 59 -23.98 14.66 -6.51
N GLY A 60 -24.65 15.50 -5.72
CA GLY A 60 -26.08 15.40 -5.46
C GLY A 60 -26.89 15.78 -6.70
N GLU A 61 -28.18 15.45 -6.70
CA GLU A 61 -29.11 15.80 -7.79
C GLU A 61 -29.16 17.31 -8.03
N ASP A 62 -28.94 18.12 -6.98
CA ASP A 62 -28.92 19.59 -7.04
C ASP A 62 -27.58 20.18 -7.54
N GLY A 63 -26.65 19.34 -7.99
CA GLY A 63 -25.30 19.76 -8.43
C GLY A 63 -24.33 20.10 -7.29
N SER A 64 -24.73 19.93 -6.02
CA SER A 64 -23.87 20.14 -4.85
C SER A 64 -22.92 18.94 -4.61
N VAL A 65 -21.74 19.19 -4.06
CA VAL A 65 -20.78 18.11 -3.72
C VAL A 65 -21.05 17.60 -2.31
N ILE A 66 -21.59 16.38 -2.22
CA ILE A 66 -21.86 15.69 -0.96
C ILE A 66 -20.66 14.82 -0.61
N THR A 67 -20.18 14.92 0.63
CA THR A 67 -19.13 14.04 1.16
C THR A 67 -19.79 12.94 1.98
N SER A 68 -19.68 11.69 1.53
CA SER A 68 -20.24 10.52 2.22
C SER A 68 -19.14 9.55 2.66
N VAL A 69 -19.41 8.79 3.72
CA VAL A 69 -18.53 7.72 4.19
C VAL A 69 -19.14 6.39 3.76
N VAL A 70 -18.38 5.60 3.01
CA VAL A 70 -18.83 4.32 2.45
C VAL A 70 -17.91 3.20 2.93
N ALA A 71 -18.44 1.99 3.07
CA ALA A 71 -17.64 0.80 3.35
C ALA A 71 -16.56 0.60 2.28
N LYS A 72 -15.36 0.21 2.74
CA LYS A 72 -14.19 -0.09 1.91
C LYS A 72 -13.92 -1.58 2.02
N ASN A 73 -14.00 -2.28 0.90
CA ASN A 73 -13.69 -3.70 0.81
C ASN A 73 -12.37 -3.89 0.05
N PRO A 74 -11.21 -3.81 0.71
CA PRO A 74 -9.94 -4.06 0.04
C PRO A 74 -9.81 -5.53 -0.33
N ARG A 75 -9.10 -5.80 -1.43
CA ARG A 75 -8.75 -7.16 -1.82
C ARG A 75 -7.93 -7.81 -0.71
N LYS A 76 -8.39 -8.97 -0.24
CA LYS A 76 -7.67 -9.80 0.74
C LYS A 76 -6.39 -10.36 0.13
N TRP A 77 -5.29 -10.29 0.87
CA TRP A 77 -3.96 -10.72 0.42
C TRP A 77 -3.62 -12.16 0.79
N PHE A 78 -4.34 -12.74 1.75
CA PHE A 78 -4.05 -14.06 2.30
C PHE A 78 -5.21 -15.03 2.08
N TRP A 79 -4.89 -16.30 1.96
CA TRP A 79 -5.84 -17.39 1.73
C TRP A 79 -5.28 -18.71 2.23
N LYS A 80 -6.09 -19.77 2.25
CA LYS A 80 -5.65 -21.13 2.58
C LYS A 80 -5.45 -21.96 1.32
N ASN A 81 -4.37 -22.74 1.26
CA ASN A 81 -4.23 -23.79 0.23
C ASN A 81 -5.15 -24.99 0.54
N PRO A 82 -5.24 -25.99 -0.36
CA PRO A 82 -5.99 -27.21 -0.10
C PRO A 82 -5.51 -28.00 1.13
N ALA A 83 -4.25 -27.81 1.57
CA ALA A 83 -3.72 -28.40 2.79
C ALA A 83 -4.07 -27.61 4.08
N GLY A 84 -4.85 -26.53 3.95
CA GLY A 84 -5.29 -25.69 5.08
C GLY A 84 -4.25 -24.67 5.57
N GLN A 85 -3.07 -24.59 4.95
CA GLN A 85 -2.02 -23.66 5.32
C GLN A 85 -2.32 -22.27 4.77
N TYR A 86 -2.08 -21.23 5.57
CA TYR A 86 -2.16 -19.84 5.14
C TYR A 86 -1.01 -19.49 4.21
N LEU A 87 -1.34 -18.78 3.14
CA LEU A 87 -0.43 -18.14 2.19
C LEU A 87 -0.80 -16.67 2.10
N ILE A 88 0.16 -15.84 1.69
CA ILE A 88 -0.04 -14.41 1.50
C ILE A 88 0.72 -13.90 0.28
N GLU A 89 0.11 -12.96 -0.44
CA GLU A 89 0.75 -12.19 -1.51
C GLU A 89 0.63 -10.69 -1.26
N MET A 90 1.75 -9.99 -1.36
CA MET A 90 1.74 -8.53 -1.33
C MET A 90 1.25 -8.00 -2.68
N LEU A 91 0.16 -7.25 -2.67
CA LEU A 91 -0.37 -6.60 -3.87
C LEU A 91 -0.02 -5.11 -3.87
N PHE A 92 0.57 -4.63 -4.97
CA PHE A 92 0.73 -3.21 -5.24
C PHE A 92 -0.18 -2.80 -6.40
N ALA A 93 -1.07 -1.83 -6.14
CA ALA A 93 -2.06 -1.36 -7.10
C ALA A 93 -2.88 -2.48 -7.78
N GLY A 94 -3.18 -3.55 -7.03
CA GLY A 94 -3.99 -4.68 -7.53
C GLY A 94 -3.19 -5.82 -8.16
N HIS A 95 -1.87 -5.70 -8.28
CA HIS A 95 -0.99 -6.71 -8.89
C HIS A 95 -0.03 -7.32 -7.85
N PRO A 96 0.22 -8.64 -7.89
CA PRO A 96 1.20 -9.29 -7.02
C PRO A 96 2.61 -8.73 -7.26
N VAL A 97 3.35 -8.53 -6.19
CA VAL A 97 4.75 -8.08 -6.22
C VAL A 97 5.66 -9.29 -6.10
N LEU A 98 6.61 -9.44 -7.03
CA LEU A 98 7.62 -10.50 -7.00
C LEU A 98 8.71 -10.13 -6.00
N ILE A 99 8.58 -10.57 -4.75
CA ILE A 99 9.47 -10.14 -3.65
C ILE A 99 10.89 -10.67 -3.83
N ASN A 100 11.02 -11.94 -4.23
CA ASN A 100 12.32 -12.57 -4.56
C ASN A 100 12.64 -12.55 -6.06
N GLY A 101 11.91 -11.75 -6.85
CA GLY A 101 12.05 -11.67 -8.31
C GLY A 101 11.46 -12.84 -9.10
N LYS A 102 11.05 -13.95 -8.44
CA LYS A 102 10.49 -15.14 -9.10
C LYS A 102 9.06 -15.48 -8.65
N GLN A 103 8.80 -15.34 -7.36
CA GLN A 103 7.57 -15.74 -6.69
C GLN A 103 6.97 -14.55 -5.95
N SER A 104 5.64 -14.46 -5.99
CA SER A 104 4.85 -13.50 -5.22
C SER A 104 4.34 -14.08 -3.90
N THR A 105 4.09 -15.39 -3.86
CA THR A 105 3.45 -16.07 -2.74
C THR A 105 4.42 -16.38 -1.62
N ILE A 106 4.03 -16.07 -0.39
CA ILE A 106 4.74 -16.41 0.85
C ILE A 106 3.91 -17.43 1.64
N LEU A 107 4.57 -18.48 2.13
CA LEU A 107 3.98 -19.45 3.04
C LEU A 107 3.95 -18.88 4.46
N ALA A 108 2.75 -18.68 5.01
CA ALA A 108 2.55 -18.16 6.36
C ALA A 108 2.24 -19.28 7.38
N GLY A 109 1.70 -20.41 6.94
CA GLY A 109 1.34 -21.53 7.78
C GLY A 109 0.01 -21.30 8.49
N ASP A 110 -0.02 -20.43 9.49
CA ASP A 110 -1.20 -20.08 10.28
C ASP A 110 -1.53 -18.57 10.22
N ALA A 111 -2.63 -18.17 10.86
CA ALA A 111 -3.06 -16.78 10.90
C ALA A 111 -2.03 -15.87 11.59
N ASP A 112 -1.36 -16.34 12.64
CA ASP A 112 -0.29 -15.60 13.32
C ASP A 112 0.94 -15.43 12.42
N GLY A 113 1.18 -16.39 11.53
CA GLY A 113 2.19 -16.33 10.50
C GLY A 113 1.87 -15.28 9.45
N VAL A 114 0.58 -15.08 9.11
CA VAL A 114 0.16 -13.98 8.23
C VAL A 114 0.53 -12.65 8.87
N GLU A 115 0.26 -12.48 10.17
CA GLU A 115 0.61 -11.27 10.91
C GLU A 115 2.14 -11.04 10.97
N ARG A 116 2.91 -12.09 11.25
CA ARG A 116 4.38 -12.05 11.21
C ARG A 116 4.91 -11.63 9.84
N VAL A 117 4.37 -12.18 8.76
CA VAL A 117 4.75 -11.79 7.39
C VAL A 117 4.39 -10.33 7.11
N LEU A 118 3.20 -9.86 7.52
CA LEU A 118 2.80 -8.45 7.37
C LEU A 118 3.73 -7.49 8.14
N ASN A 119 4.25 -7.87 9.31
CA ASN A 119 5.25 -7.11 10.04
C ASN A 119 6.56 -7.00 9.26
N VAL A 120 7.09 -8.14 8.80
CA VAL A 120 8.34 -8.18 8.01
C VAL A 120 8.22 -7.35 6.73
N LEU A 121 7.09 -7.44 6.02
CA LEU A 121 6.84 -6.63 4.84
C LEU A 121 6.78 -5.13 5.16
N ALA A 122 6.15 -4.73 6.27
CA ALA A 122 6.09 -3.33 6.68
C ALA A 122 7.47 -2.77 6.99
N ASP A 123 8.32 -3.54 7.68
CA ASP A 123 9.69 -3.15 8.00
C ASP A 123 10.54 -3.01 6.73
N ALA A 124 10.47 -4.00 5.82
CA ALA A 124 11.19 -3.98 4.56
C ALA A 124 10.78 -2.78 3.67
N VAL A 125 9.49 -2.44 3.63
CA VAL A 125 9.00 -1.24 2.92
C VAL A 125 9.50 0.05 3.58
N THR A 126 9.50 0.12 4.91
CA THR A 126 9.97 1.30 5.66
C THR A 126 11.45 1.55 5.41
N LYS A 127 12.25 0.48 5.40
CA LYS A 127 13.69 0.51 5.08
C LYS A 127 13.99 0.75 3.60
N GLY A 128 13.01 0.62 2.72
CA GLY A 128 13.17 0.77 1.27
C GLY A 128 13.75 -0.46 0.55
N GLU A 129 13.79 -1.62 1.21
CA GLU A 129 14.33 -2.86 0.64
C GLU A 129 13.50 -3.37 -0.55
N LEU A 130 12.22 -2.99 -0.60
CA LEU A 130 11.28 -3.39 -1.66
C LEU A 130 11.08 -2.34 -2.74
N ASP A 131 11.80 -1.22 -2.71
CA ASP A 131 11.60 -0.11 -3.66
C ASP A 131 11.77 -0.54 -5.11
N THR A 132 12.77 -1.38 -5.40
CA THR A 132 13.06 -1.88 -6.75
C THR A 132 11.92 -2.77 -7.26
N GLN A 133 11.42 -3.68 -6.42
CA GLN A 133 10.34 -4.60 -6.74
C GLN A 133 9.03 -3.82 -6.95
N LEU A 134 8.76 -2.82 -6.12
CA LEU A 134 7.58 -1.96 -6.24
C LEU A 134 7.66 -1.08 -7.49
N ALA A 135 8.83 -0.53 -7.83
CA ALA A 135 9.03 0.22 -9.05
C ALA A 135 8.82 -0.65 -10.30
N SER A 136 9.31 -1.90 -10.27
CA SER A 136 9.06 -2.89 -11.32
C SER A 136 7.57 -3.21 -11.48
N ALA A 137 6.86 -3.44 -10.36
CA ALA A 137 5.41 -3.65 -10.37
C ALA A 137 4.64 -2.44 -10.94
N ALA A 138 5.06 -1.21 -10.59
CA ALA A 138 4.49 0.02 -11.12
C ALA A 138 4.70 0.15 -12.64
N ALA A 139 5.89 -0.20 -13.14
CA ALA A 139 6.20 -0.17 -14.56
C ALA A 139 5.40 -1.21 -15.34
N ASN A 140 5.25 -2.42 -14.80
CA ASN A 140 4.46 -3.49 -15.42
C ASN A 140 2.98 -3.13 -15.53
N ARG A 141 2.41 -2.49 -14.50
CA ARG A 141 1.05 -1.94 -14.56
C ARG A 141 0.88 -0.94 -15.71
N LYS A 142 1.83 0.00 -15.88
CA LYS A 142 1.78 1.00 -16.96
C LYS A 142 1.81 0.34 -18.35
N LYS A 143 2.51 -0.78 -18.51
CA LYS A 143 2.54 -1.55 -19.76
C LYS A 143 1.21 -2.28 -20.00
N ALA A 144 0.63 -2.90 -18.97
CA ALA A 144 -0.65 -3.59 -19.08
C ALA A 144 -1.80 -2.65 -19.44
N GLY A 145 -1.88 -1.47 -18.83
CA GLY A 145 -2.92 -0.48 -19.12
C GLY A 145 -2.78 0.21 -20.49
N ARG A 146 -1.63 0.08 -21.17
CA ARG A 146 -1.40 0.61 -22.53
C ARG A 146 -1.78 -0.36 -23.65
N LYS A 147 -2.10 -1.62 -23.34
CA LYS A 147 -2.49 -2.65 -24.33
C LYS A 147 -3.99 -2.64 -24.68
N SER A 148 -4.74 -1.65 -24.20
CA SER A 148 -6.14 -1.43 -24.54
C SER A 148 -6.30 0.01 -25.04
N ALA A 149 -5.79 0.27 -26.23
CA ALA A 149 -6.05 1.45 -27.06
C ALA A 149 -5.88 1.02 -28.53
#